data_AF-A0A9E3XYH5-F1
#
_entry.id   AF-A0A9E3XYH5-F1
#
_cell.length_a   1.000
_cell.length_b   1.000
_cell.length_c   1.000
_cell.angle_alpha   90.00
_cell.angle_beta   90.00
_cell.angle_gamma   90.00
#
_symmetry.space_group_name_H-M   'P 1'
#
loop_
_entity.id
_entity.type
_entity.pdbx_description
1 polymer ?
#
loop_
_entity_poly.entity_id
_entity_poly.type
_entity_poly.pdbx_seq_one_letter_code
_entity_poly.pdbx_strand_id
1 'polypeptide(L)'
;MDVLWGLLFFGGLGALWYIGYRIDPHWSTRDGTRFVCNSQVISLDETIGRKKEAQVNVIPDGTLIIGQRLMLRRRRSTWVITGKSEAPPKGKTVYLVRKTDGGTLQIDQMALFLPTKSRCIKVLDDALAARQSRAR
;
A
#
# COMPACT_ATOMS: atom_id res chain seq x y z
N MET A 1 -46.75 3.46 -18.92
CA MET A 1 -45.48 2.99 -19.52
C MET A 1 -44.33 3.93 -19.19
N ASP A 2 -44.54 5.25 -19.21
CA ASP A 2 -43.49 6.25 -19.01
C ASP A 2 -42.81 6.19 -17.63
N VAL A 3 -43.56 5.86 -16.58
CA VAL A 3 -43.01 5.72 -15.21
C VAL A 3 -42.05 4.52 -15.11
N LEU A 4 -42.38 3.40 -15.77
CA LEU A 4 -41.53 2.20 -15.77
C LEU A 4 -40.22 2.47 -16.52
N TRP A 5 -40.30 3.16 -17.67
CA TRP A 5 -39.13 3.56 -18.45
C TRP A 5 -38.26 4.57 -17.69
N GLY A 6 -38.88 5.53 -16.99
CA GLY A 6 -38.17 6.47 -16.12
C GLY A 6 -37.39 5.74 -15.01
N LEU A 7 -38.02 4.80 -14.31
CA LEU A 7 -37.38 4.01 -13.26
C LEU A 7 -36.20 3.18 -13.78
N LEU A 8 -36.35 2.54 -14.95
CA LEU A 8 -35.26 1.81 -15.59
C LEU A 8 -34.10 2.71 -15.98
N PHE A 9 -34.39 3.90 -16.50
CA PHE A 9 -33.36 4.87 -16.91
C PHE A 9 -32.56 5.39 -15.71
N PHE A 10 -33.23 5.86 -14.66
CA PHE A 10 -32.55 6.35 -13.46
C PHE A 10 -31.86 5.22 -12.68
N GLY A 11 -32.45 4.02 -12.66
CA GLY A 11 -31.81 2.82 -12.10
C GLY A 11 -30.54 2.44 -12.84
N GLY A 12 -30.56 2.49 -14.18
CA GLY A 12 -29.38 2.25 -15.03
C GLY A 12 -28.27 3.28 -14.79
N LEU A 13 -28.61 4.57 -14.77
CA LEU A 13 -27.65 5.63 -14.44
C LEU A 13 -27.03 5.47 -13.05
N GLY A 14 -27.85 5.13 -12.05
CA GLY A 14 -27.38 4.85 -10.69
C GLY A 14 -26.43 3.65 -10.66
N ALA A 15 -26.74 2.58 -11.40
CA ALA A 15 -25.88 1.40 -11.50
C ALA A 15 -24.54 1.70 -12.19
N LEU A 16 -24.55 2.46 -13.31
CA LEU A 16 -23.32 2.89 -13.99
C LEU A 16 -22.47 3.80 -13.10
N TRP A 17 -23.09 4.76 -12.42
CA TRP A 17 -22.40 5.64 -11.48
C TRP A 17 -21.76 4.84 -10.33
N TYR A 18 -22.51 3.89 -9.76
CA TYR A 18 -22.02 2.99 -8.71
C TYR A 18 -20.82 2.15 -9.16
N ILE A 19 -20.88 1.58 -10.37
CA ILE A 19 -19.78 0.79 -10.95
C ILE A 19 -18.56 1.68 -11.22
N GLY A 20 -18.77 2.85 -11.84
CA GLY A 20 -17.69 3.79 -12.14
C GLY A 20 -16.96 4.26 -10.89
N TYR A 21 -17.68 4.52 -9.79
CA TYR A 21 -17.07 4.91 -8.51
C TYR A 21 -16.26 3.78 -7.87
N ARG A 22 -16.53 2.52 -8.22
CA ARG A 22 -15.85 1.35 -7.66
C ARG A 22 -14.54 0.98 -8.38
N ILE A 23 -14.36 1.46 -9.59
CA ILE A 23 -13.15 1.25 -10.40
C ILE A 23 -12.15 2.31 -9.96
N ASP A 24 -11.26 1.98 -9.01
CA ASP A 24 -10.17 2.89 -8.61
C ASP A 24 -9.29 3.18 -9.86
N PRO A 25 -9.30 4.41 -10.39
CA PRO A 25 -8.54 4.74 -11.58
C PRO A 25 -7.07 4.88 -11.18
N HIS A 26 -6.25 3.92 -11.59
CA HIS A 26 -4.77 3.97 -11.53
C HIS A 26 -4.17 4.45 -10.18
N TRP A 27 -4.26 3.67 -9.09
CA TRP A 27 -3.61 4.06 -7.83
C TRP A 27 -2.07 4.26 -7.95
N SER A 28 -1.41 3.67 -8.96
CA SER A 28 0.03 3.79 -9.18
C SER A 28 0.41 5.08 -9.91
N THR A 29 1.35 5.86 -9.36
CA THR A 29 1.99 7.00 -10.06
C THR A 29 3.23 6.58 -10.82
N ARG A 30 3.54 7.31 -11.91
CA ARG A 30 4.74 7.09 -12.73
C ARG A 30 6.05 7.30 -11.96
N ASP A 31 6.02 8.18 -10.95
CA ASP A 31 7.17 8.55 -10.12
C ASP A 31 7.51 7.49 -9.07
N GLY A 32 6.67 6.47 -8.90
CA GLY A 32 6.91 5.40 -7.92
C GLY A 32 6.61 5.80 -6.47
N THR A 33 6.04 6.98 -6.24
CA THR A 33 5.60 7.46 -4.91
C THR A 33 4.33 6.76 -4.44
N ARG A 34 3.41 6.43 -5.36
CA ARG A 34 2.23 5.61 -5.09
C ARG A 34 2.30 4.33 -5.89
N PHE A 35 2.12 3.21 -5.22
CA PHE A 35 2.14 1.91 -5.87
C PHE A 35 1.31 0.90 -5.08
N VAL A 36 1.06 -0.24 -5.71
CA VAL A 36 0.41 -1.39 -5.10
C VAL A 36 1.44 -2.50 -4.98
N CYS A 37 1.50 -3.14 -3.82
CA CYS A 37 2.40 -4.27 -3.59
C CYS A 37 1.73 -5.34 -2.72
N ASN A 38 2.36 -6.51 -2.65
CA ASN A 38 1.95 -7.54 -1.71
C ASN A 38 2.58 -7.23 -0.35
N SER A 39 1.77 -7.24 0.70
CA SER A 39 2.19 -7.05 2.08
C SER A 39 1.92 -8.29 2.90
N GLN A 40 2.77 -8.58 3.88
CA GLN A 40 2.56 -9.64 4.85
C GLN A 40 2.94 -9.13 6.23
N VAL A 41 2.03 -9.25 7.20
CA VAL A 41 2.28 -8.82 8.58
C VAL A 41 3.25 -9.81 9.22
N ILE A 42 4.19 -9.30 10.00
CA ILE A 42 5.17 -10.08 10.75
C ILE A 42 4.97 -9.77 12.23
N SER A 43 4.90 -10.81 13.06
CA SER A 43 4.86 -10.71 14.51
C SER A 43 5.82 -11.72 15.09
N LEU A 44 6.67 -11.31 16.03
CA LEU A 44 7.63 -12.19 16.71
C LEU A 44 8.42 -13.07 15.73
N ASP A 45 8.90 -12.46 14.64
CA ASP A 45 9.65 -13.08 13.53
C ASP A 45 8.90 -14.14 12.69
N GLU A 46 7.62 -14.40 12.98
CA GLU A 46 6.75 -15.24 12.18
C GLU A 46 5.82 -14.42 11.28
N THR A 47 5.56 -14.93 10.07
CA THR A 47 4.61 -14.29 9.15
C THR A 47 3.18 -14.62 9.53
N ILE A 48 2.38 -13.59 9.81
CA ILE A 48 0.96 -13.75 10.12
C ILE A 48 0.13 -13.69 8.83
N GLY A 49 -0.50 -14.83 8.51
CA GLY A 49 -1.53 -14.93 7.48
C GLY A 49 -1.02 -14.85 6.05
N ARG A 50 -1.97 -14.68 5.11
CA ARG A 50 -1.69 -14.63 3.67
C ARG A 50 -1.20 -13.25 3.25
N LYS A 51 -0.46 -13.21 2.14
CA LYS A 51 -0.09 -11.97 1.47
C LYS A 51 -1.35 -11.23 1.05
N LYS A 52 -1.43 -9.95 1.43
CA LYS A 52 -2.54 -9.05 1.12
C LYS A 52 -2.04 -7.90 0.27
N GLU A 53 -2.86 -7.52 -0.70
CA GLU A 53 -2.60 -6.32 -1.49
C GLU A 53 -2.62 -5.07 -0.59
N ALA A 54 -1.57 -4.28 -0.69
CA ALA A 54 -1.39 -3.03 0.03
C ALA A 54 -1.11 -1.89 -0.95
N GLN A 55 -1.84 -0.80 -0.75
CA GLN A 55 -1.63 0.48 -1.40
C GLN A 55 -0.62 1.27 -0.58
N VAL A 56 0.54 1.57 -1.16
CA VAL A 56 1.61 2.32 -0.50
C VAL A 56 1.69 3.71 -1.13
N ASN A 57 1.78 4.72 -0.28
CA ASN A 57 2.08 6.10 -0.66
C ASN A 57 3.27 6.59 0.16
N VAL A 58 4.37 6.89 -0.51
CA VAL A 58 5.59 7.43 0.08
C VAL A 58 5.44 8.94 0.19
N ILE A 59 5.54 9.46 1.40
CA ILE A 59 5.55 10.90 1.69
C ILE A 59 7.00 11.41 1.56
N PRO A 60 7.22 12.69 1.17
CA PRO A 60 8.57 13.27 1.06
C PRO A 60 9.45 13.19 2.32
N ASP A 61 8.84 13.01 3.50
CA ASP A 61 9.55 12.84 4.77
C ASP A 61 10.12 11.42 5.00
N GLY A 62 9.90 10.51 4.04
CA GLY A 62 10.30 9.11 4.12
C GLY A 62 9.33 8.20 4.89
N THR A 63 8.18 8.73 5.34
CA THR A 63 7.10 7.91 5.89
C THR A 63 6.27 7.28 4.77
N LEU A 64 5.69 6.13 5.09
CA LEU A 64 4.86 5.33 4.20
C LEU A 64 3.44 5.30 4.75
N ILE A 65 2.48 5.84 3.99
CA ILE A 65 1.07 5.56 4.25
C ILE A 65 0.73 4.26 3.55
N ILE A 66 0.41 3.23 4.34
CA ILE A 66 0.00 1.93 3.83
C ILE A 66 -1.49 1.75 4.09
N GLY A 67 -2.24 1.63 3.00
CA GLY A 67 -3.64 1.27 2.96
C GLY A 67 -3.80 -0.22 2.69
N GLN A 68 -4.34 -0.97 3.64
CA GLN A 68 -4.73 -2.37 3.42
C GLN A 68 -6.21 -2.44 3.05
N ARG A 69 -6.51 -3.16 1.98
CA ARG A 69 -7.90 -3.42 1.57
C ARG A 69 -8.45 -4.58 2.40
N LEU A 70 -9.26 -4.27 3.41
CA LEU A 70 -10.09 -5.25 4.10
C LEU A 70 -11.49 -5.13 3.49
N MET A 71 -11.99 -6.13 2.76
CA MET A 71 -13.32 -6.21 2.12
C MET A 71 -14.15 -4.90 2.00
N LEU A 72 -14.70 -4.36 3.10
CA LEU A 72 -15.50 -3.13 3.15
C LEU A 72 -14.84 -1.88 3.76
N ARG A 73 -13.65 -1.96 4.37
CA ARG A 73 -12.95 -0.84 5.01
C ARG A 73 -11.48 -0.77 4.59
N ARG A 74 -11.06 0.41 4.13
CA ARG A 74 -9.64 0.72 3.93
C ARG A 74 -9.07 1.18 5.28
N ARG A 75 -8.19 0.37 5.87
CA ARG A 75 -7.38 0.84 7.01
C ARG A 75 -6.11 1.46 6.45
N ARG A 76 -5.95 2.75 6.69
CA ARG A 76 -4.70 3.48 6.42
C ARG A 76 -3.93 3.59 7.72
N SER A 77 -2.63 3.33 7.64
CA SER A 77 -1.72 3.38 8.77
C SER A 77 -0.40 3.94 8.30
N THR A 78 0.31 4.62 9.20
CA THR A 78 1.62 5.20 8.91
C THR A 78 2.69 4.19 9.31
N TRP A 79 3.64 3.99 8.40
CA TRP A 79 4.74 3.05 8.54
C TRP A 79 6.04 3.74 8.18
N VAL A 80 7.14 3.16 8.61
CA VAL A 80 8.50 3.60 8.26
C VAL A 80 9.33 2.40 7.87
N ILE A 81 10.19 2.59 6.86
CA ILE A 81 11.09 1.53 6.40
C ILE A 81 12.17 1.33 7.48
N THR A 82 12.34 0.09 7.92
CA THR A 82 13.35 -0.25 8.93
C THR A 82 14.54 -0.97 8.30
N GLY A 83 14.30 -1.71 7.21
CA GLY A 83 15.38 -2.41 6.54
C GLY A 83 14.99 -3.02 5.20
N LYS A 84 15.99 -3.54 4.53
CA LYS A 84 15.88 -4.29 3.27
C LYS A 84 16.37 -5.71 3.53
N SER A 85 15.65 -6.71 3.02
CA SER A 85 16.04 -8.11 3.18
C SER A 85 17.28 -8.41 2.33
N GLU A 86 18.28 -9.05 2.93
CA GLU A 86 19.54 -9.44 2.27
C GLU A 86 19.38 -10.70 1.40
N ALA A 87 18.41 -11.56 1.72
CA ALA A 87 18.12 -12.80 0.99
C ALA A 87 16.68 -12.81 0.44
N PRO A 88 16.32 -11.93 -0.52
CA PRO A 88 14.97 -11.89 -1.04
C PRO A 88 14.68 -13.06 -2.01
N PRO A 89 13.40 -13.45 -2.18
CA PRO A 89 13.00 -14.43 -3.17
C PRO A 89 13.33 -14.00 -4.61
N LYS A 90 13.62 -14.96 -5.51
CA LYS A 90 13.98 -14.68 -6.92
C LYS A 90 13.00 -13.70 -7.58
N GLY A 91 13.54 -12.61 -8.16
CA GLY A 91 12.79 -11.59 -8.89
C GLY A 91 11.97 -10.63 -8.01
N LYS A 92 12.13 -10.69 -6.69
CA LYS A 92 11.46 -9.80 -5.74
C LYS A 92 12.49 -9.09 -4.86
N THR A 93 12.11 -7.92 -4.37
CA THR A 93 12.81 -7.18 -3.33
C THR A 93 11.87 -7.08 -2.14
N VAL A 94 12.37 -7.38 -0.94
CA VAL A 94 11.57 -7.36 0.29
C VAL A 94 12.04 -6.23 1.18
N TYR A 95 11.13 -5.35 1.56
CA TYR A 95 11.37 -4.29 2.53
C TYR A 95 10.63 -4.58 3.81
N LEU A 96 11.29 -4.34 4.95
CA LEU A 96 10.69 -4.45 6.26
C LEU A 96 10.25 -3.05 6.71
N VAL A 97 8.97 -2.92 7.01
CA VAL A 97 8.36 -1.69 7.49
C VAL A 97 7.78 -1.91 8.87
N ARG A 98 7.87 -0.88 9.71
CA ARG A 98 7.36 -0.88 11.08
C ARG A 98 6.34 0.23 11.24
N LYS A 99 5.26 -0.05 11.95
CA LYS A 99 4.19 0.93 12.14
C LYS A 99 4.67 2.05 13.05
N THR A 100 4.30 3.27 12.73
CA THR A 100 4.60 4.46 13.53
C THR A 100 3.31 5.15 13.92
N ASP A 101 3.21 5.58 15.18
CA ASP A 101 2.09 6.36 15.69
C ASP A 101 2.67 7.58 16.42
N GLY A 102 2.41 8.78 15.91
CA GLY A 102 2.96 10.02 16.46
C GLY A 102 4.50 10.11 16.49
N GLY A 103 5.22 9.28 15.73
CA GLY A 103 6.69 9.22 15.73
C GLY A 103 7.28 8.09 16.58
N THR A 104 6.47 7.39 17.38
CA THR A 104 6.89 6.21 18.15
C THR A 104 6.77 4.94 17.31
N LEU A 105 7.83 4.14 17.28
CA LEU A 105 7.84 2.85 16.59
C LEU A 105 7.04 1.81 17.39
N GLN A 106 6.04 1.20 16.75
CA GLN A 106 5.28 0.10 17.32
C GLN A 106 5.94 -1.25 17.04
N ILE A 107 5.55 -2.29 17.79
CA ILE A 107 6.06 -3.66 17.62
C ILE A 107 5.59 -4.27 16.30
N ASP A 108 4.48 -3.78 15.74
CA ASP A 108 3.90 -4.25 14.48
C ASP A 108 4.86 -4.05 13.31
N GLN A 109 5.23 -5.16 12.66
CA GLN A 109 6.09 -5.19 11.49
C GLN A 109 5.34 -5.76 10.28
N MET A 110 5.84 -5.43 9.09
CA MET A 110 5.29 -5.91 7.84
C MET A 110 6.39 -6.01 6.78
N ALA A 111 6.33 -7.07 5.98
CA ALA A 111 7.15 -7.23 4.79
C ALA A 111 6.37 -6.74 3.56
N LEU A 112 7.00 -5.88 2.76
CA LEU A 112 6.52 -5.46 1.46
C LEU A 112 7.28 -6.20 0.37
N PHE A 113 6.58 -6.87 -0.53
CA PHE A 113 7.13 -7.63 -1.64
C PHE A 113 6.92 -6.85 -2.94
N LEU A 114 8.02 -6.43 -3.55
CA LEU A 114 8.03 -5.67 -4.79
C LEU A 114 8.81 -6.41 -5.89
N PRO A 115 8.46 -6.24 -7.18
CA PRO A 115 9.29 -6.73 -8.27
C PRO A 115 10.64 -6.00 -8.32
N THR A 116 11.75 -6.71 -8.53
CA THR A 116 13.12 -6.13 -8.51
C THR A 116 13.35 -5.03 -9.55
N LYS A 117 12.55 -4.97 -10.62
CA LYS A 117 12.65 -3.94 -11.67
C LYS A 117 11.70 -2.74 -11.44
N SER A 118 11.00 -2.70 -10.30
CA SER A 118 10.02 -1.66 -10.03
C SER A 118 10.67 -0.30 -9.79
N ARG A 119 10.09 0.78 -10.33
CA ARG A 119 10.61 2.15 -10.17
C ARG A 119 10.56 2.65 -8.73
N CYS A 120 9.61 2.14 -7.93
CA CYS A 120 9.49 2.50 -6.52
C CYS A 120 10.65 1.99 -5.65
N ILE A 121 11.50 1.08 -6.15
CA ILE A 121 12.70 0.63 -5.42
C ILE A 121 13.63 1.82 -5.14
N LYS A 122 13.85 2.70 -6.13
CA LYS A 122 14.68 3.88 -5.94
C LYS A 122 14.12 4.78 -4.84
N VAL A 123 12.82 5.03 -4.87
CA VAL A 123 12.13 5.87 -3.87
C VAL A 123 12.19 5.26 -2.46
N LEU A 124 12.06 3.93 -2.34
CA LEU A 124 12.17 3.23 -1.06
C LEU A 124 13.60 3.18 -0.53
N ASP A 125 14.59 3.01 -1.41
CA ASP A 125 16.00 3.03 -1.05
C ASP A 125 16.41 4.45 -0.58
N ASP A 126 15.93 5.51 -1.26
CA ASP A 126 16.13 6.91 -0.84
C ASP A 126 15.49 7.18 0.53
N ALA A 127 14.26 6.70 0.75
CA ALA A 127 13.56 6.83 2.05
C ALA A 127 14.26 6.06 3.17
N LEU A 128 14.84 4.89 2.87
CA LEU A 128 15.65 4.13 3.82
C LEU A 128 16.94 4.88 4.19
N ALA A 129 17.64 5.44 3.19
CA ALA A 129 18.87 6.22 3.41
C ALA A 129 18.61 7.47 4.25
N ALA A 130 17.54 8.22 3.95
CA ALA A 130 17.13 9.41 4.71
C ALA A 130 16.78 9.09 6.18
N ARG A 131 16.36 7.87 6.47
CA ARG A 131 16.08 7.44 7.84
C ARG A 131 17.32 6.99 8.57
N GLN A 132 18.22 6.27 7.91
CA GLN A 132 19.50 5.87 8.49
C GLN A 132 20.35 7.10 8.89
N SER A 133 20.28 8.18 8.11
CA SER A 133 20.96 9.44 8.47
C SER A 133 20.34 10.14 9.67
N ARG A 134 19.03 10.00 9.91
CA ARG A 134 18.32 10.59 11.06
C ARG A 134 18.48 9.80 12.36
N ALA A 135 18.89 8.54 12.26
CA ALA A 135 19.15 7.66 13.40
C ALA A 135 20.61 7.69 13.89
N ARG A 136 21.51 8.36 13.15
CA ARG A 136 22.86 8.73 13.59
C ARG A 136 22.84 10.10 14.23
#